data_AF-A0A3M1CN45-F1
#
_entry.id   AF-A0A3M1CN45-F1
#
_cell.length_a   1.000
_cell.length_b   1.000
_cell.length_c   1.000
_cell.angle_alpha   90.00
_cell.angle_beta   90.00
_cell.angle_gamma   90.00
#
_symmetry.space_group_name_H-M   'P 1'
#
loop_
_entity.id
_entity.type
_entity.pdbx_description
1 polymer ?
#
loop_
_entity_poly.entity_id
_entity_poly.type
_entity_poly.pdbx_seq_one_letter_code
_entity_poly.pdbx_strand_id
1 'polypeptide(L)'
;MARWWHCVTHGAVTVLRFSTRHNCFPLSSTTVEHAASAMLDRSSLPVGPLRLHWRHEMKCKSISLAFTLIVLGACSGGGYDPGETTAVLCSDGIDNDADQATDCDDTDCQGFVFCEEQAPTEDSGDTCRDGKDNDGDGFTDCDDAGCKGFAFCQEAPGELTSADCQDGVDNDADGSTDCDDTDCQGFVFCLPATEMTPAECSDGVDNDGDGQADCNDPDCRYYTHCQPKREDTSALCQDGVDNDLDTKTDCADPDCQGFVFCFNTDETLAVNCQDGADNDGDGDTDCADADCQGFTFCLNTESSSAACSDENDNDGDGFADCEDPDCQG
;
A
#
# COMPACT_ATOMS: atom_id res chain seq x y z
N MET A 1 34.01 13.24 -66.66
CA MET A 1 33.33 12.62 -65.51
C MET A 1 32.01 13.34 -65.30
N ALA A 2 30.98 12.57 -64.95
CA ALA A 2 29.55 12.89 -64.78
C ALA A 2 29.25 14.32 -64.33
N ARG A 3 28.43 15.13 -65.04
CA ARG A 3 27.00 15.07 -65.46
C ARG A 3 26.13 15.95 -64.54
N TRP A 4 25.56 16.96 -65.21
CA TRP A 4 24.53 17.93 -64.86
C TRP A 4 23.19 17.23 -64.47
N TRP A 5 22.15 17.85 -63.89
CA TRP A 5 21.23 18.83 -64.51
C TRP A 5 20.23 19.39 -63.48
N HIS A 6 19.81 20.64 -63.68
CA HIS A 6 18.52 21.16 -63.22
C HIS A 6 17.39 20.78 -64.21
N CYS A 7 16.16 20.73 -63.67
CA CYS A 7 14.90 21.22 -64.25
C CYS A 7 13.84 20.21 -64.75
N VAL A 8 12.60 20.58 -64.40
CA VAL A 8 11.28 20.37 -65.03
C VAL A 8 10.40 19.19 -64.59
N THR A 9 9.15 19.62 -64.38
CA THR A 9 7.87 19.01 -64.05
C THR A 9 7.40 17.88 -64.97
N HIS A 10 6.60 16.96 -64.44
CA HIS A 10 5.17 16.75 -64.75
C HIS A 10 4.67 15.46 -64.09
N GLY A 11 3.45 15.51 -63.55
CA GLY A 11 2.91 14.49 -62.67
C GLY A 11 2.49 13.18 -63.33
N ALA A 12 2.18 12.23 -62.48
CA ALA A 12 1.06 11.31 -62.69
C ALA A 12 0.61 10.77 -61.34
N VAL A 13 -0.70 10.92 -61.14
CA VAL A 13 -1.59 10.34 -60.15
C VAL A 13 -1.28 8.88 -59.83
N THR A 14 -1.31 8.51 -58.54
CA THR A 14 -2.03 7.29 -58.12
C THR A 14 -2.63 7.51 -56.74
N VAL A 15 -3.95 7.35 -56.70
CA VAL A 15 -4.85 7.38 -55.55
C VAL A 15 -4.59 6.16 -54.66
N LEU A 16 -4.58 6.32 -53.34
CA LEU A 16 -5.48 5.59 -52.42
C LEU A 16 -5.23 5.97 -50.93
N ARG A 17 -6.27 6.60 -50.37
CA ARG A 17 -6.80 6.53 -49.00
C ARG A 17 -5.82 6.55 -47.81
N PHE A 18 -5.87 7.65 -47.05
CA PHE A 18 -5.76 7.59 -45.60
C PHE A 18 -6.85 8.43 -44.92
N SER A 19 -7.32 7.89 -43.80
CA SER A 19 -8.48 8.26 -42.99
C SER A 19 -8.31 9.62 -42.32
N THR A 20 -9.27 10.54 -42.48
CA THR A 20 -9.43 11.67 -41.56
C THR A 20 -10.47 11.29 -40.51
N ARG A 21 -9.98 10.76 -39.38
CA ARG A 21 -10.71 10.82 -38.13
C ARG A 21 -10.69 12.28 -37.64
N HIS A 22 -11.88 12.80 -37.39
CA HIS A 22 -12.06 13.96 -36.52
C HIS A 22 -11.73 13.53 -35.10
N ASN A 23 -10.68 14.10 -34.52
CA ASN A 23 -10.47 14.08 -33.08
C ASN A 23 -10.48 15.53 -32.60
N CYS A 24 -11.65 15.95 -32.13
CA CYS A 24 -11.76 16.96 -31.08
C CYS A 24 -11.28 16.30 -29.79
N PHE A 25 -10.26 16.87 -29.15
CA PHE A 25 -9.94 16.60 -27.76
C PHE A 25 -10.25 17.87 -26.95
N PRO A 26 -11.16 17.80 -25.97
CA PRO A 26 -11.22 18.76 -24.87
C PRO A 26 -10.22 18.37 -23.77
N LEU A 27 -9.51 19.38 -23.26
CA LEU A 27 -8.74 19.31 -22.02
C LEU A 27 -9.68 19.19 -20.82
N SER A 28 -9.28 18.32 -19.89
CA SER A 28 -9.82 18.13 -18.56
C SER A 28 -9.50 19.31 -17.64
N SER A 29 -10.45 19.73 -16.81
CA SER A 29 -10.13 20.21 -15.47
C SER A 29 -10.97 19.41 -14.47
N THR A 30 -10.26 18.73 -13.57
CA THR A 30 -10.80 18.05 -12.40
C THR A 30 -10.54 18.97 -11.22
N THR A 31 -11.57 19.25 -10.44
CA THR A 31 -11.45 19.81 -9.09
C THR A 31 -11.53 18.67 -8.08
N VAL A 32 -10.61 18.73 -7.14
CA VAL A 32 -10.40 17.93 -5.91
C VAL A 32 -10.27 19.05 -4.86
N GLU A 33 -10.91 19.12 -3.69
CA GLU A 33 -11.46 18.15 -2.75
C GLU A 33 -12.25 18.95 -1.68
N HIS A 34 -13.14 18.30 -0.94
CA HIS A 34 -13.03 18.10 0.52
C HIS A 34 -14.39 17.80 1.14
N ALA A 35 -14.45 16.60 1.73
CA ALA A 35 -15.50 16.16 2.61
C ALA A 35 -15.27 16.77 4.01
N ALA A 36 -16.33 17.35 4.58
CA ALA A 36 -16.47 17.54 6.01
C ALA A 36 -17.60 16.64 6.52
N SER A 37 -17.28 15.81 7.51
CA SER A 37 -18.22 14.94 8.21
C SER A 37 -19.18 15.78 9.06
N ALA A 38 -20.49 15.58 8.90
CA ALA A 38 -21.47 15.85 9.93
C ALA A 38 -22.59 14.81 9.84
N MET A 39 -22.69 14.01 10.89
CA MET A 39 -23.83 13.14 11.17
C MET A 39 -25.13 13.96 11.18
N LEU A 40 -26.20 13.43 10.59
CA LEU A 40 -27.56 13.54 11.12
C LEU A 40 -28.54 12.58 10.41
N ASP A 41 -29.26 11.88 11.26
CA ASP A 41 -30.35 10.93 11.09
C ASP A 41 -31.55 11.46 10.28
N ARG A 42 -32.05 10.68 9.30
CA ARG A 42 -33.46 10.21 9.22
C ARG A 42 -33.87 9.66 7.86
N SER A 43 -34.26 8.38 7.88
CA SER A 43 -35.49 7.80 7.30
C SER A 43 -36.19 8.52 6.13
N SER A 44 -36.35 7.80 4.99
CA SER A 44 -37.58 7.59 4.19
C SER A 44 -37.31 7.53 2.67
N LEU A 45 -37.38 6.33 2.09
CA LEU A 45 -37.59 6.04 0.65
C LEU A 45 -38.96 6.63 0.16
N PRO A 46 -39.35 6.67 -1.16
CA PRO A 46 -38.96 5.73 -2.24
C PRO A 46 -38.98 6.23 -3.74
N VAL A 47 -38.59 5.29 -4.63
CA VAL A 47 -38.94 5.01 -6.05
C VAL A 47 -38.73 5.99 -7.22
N GLY A 48 -38.02 5.51 -8.26
CA GLY A 48 -38.33 5.78 -9.68
C GLY A 48 -37.13 5.86 -10.65
N PRO A 49 -37.08 5.10 -11.77
CA PRO A 49 -35.91 5.03 -12.66
C PRO A 49 -35.98 6.08 -13.79
N LEU A 50 -34.91 6.83 -14.02
CA LEU A 50 -34.83 7.77 -15.14
C LEU A 50 -33.91 7.25 -16.25
N ARG A 51 -34.55 6.82 -17.35
CA ARG A 51 -33.92 6.53 -18.64
C ARG A 51 -33.56 7.85 -19.33
N LEU A 52 -32.28 8.03 -19.69
CA LEU A 52 -31.87 9.07 -20.62
C LEU A 52 -32.31 8.73 -22.05
N HIS A 53 -33.02 9.65 -22.70
CA HIS A 53 -33.19 9.69 -24.15
C HIS A 53 -32.86 11.12 -24.62
N TRP A 54 -31.80 11.24 -25.41
CA TRP A 54 -31.44 12.47 -26.10
C TRP A 54 -32.21 12.56 -27.43
N ARG A 55 -32.97 13.63 -27.61
CA ARG A 55 -33.35 14.13 -28.95
C ARG A 55 -33.32 15.66 -28.95
N HIS A 56 -32.42 16.20 -29.74
CA HIS A 56 -32.40 17.61 -30.14
C HIS A 56 -33.46 17.83 -31.23
N GLU A 57 -34.38 18.76 -31.00
CA GLU A 57 -35.18 19.37 -32.07
C GLU A 57 -34.80 20.84 -32.21
N MET A 58 -34.26 21.18 -33.38
CA MET A 58 -34.02 22.56 -33.82
C MET A 58 -35.36 23.19 -34.23
N LYS A 59 -35.66 24.39 -33.71
CA LYS A 59 -36.73 25.25 -34.24
C LYS A 59 -36.17 26.64 -34.55
N CYS A 60 -35.84 26.86 -35.81
CA CYS A 60 -35.69 28.20 -36.37
C CYS A 60 -37.09 28.86 -36.45
N LYS A 61 -37.24 30.05 -35.87
CA LYS A 61 -38.36 30.96 -36.15
C LYS A 61 -37.81 32.23 -36.78
N SER A 62 -38.17 32.39 -38.06
CA SER A 62 -38.02 33.60 -38.86
C SER A 62 -39.01 34.68 -38.38
N ILE A 63 -38.64 35.96 -38.45
CA ILE A 63 -39.31 37.00 -39.24
C ILE A 63 -38.77 38.41 -38.89
N SER A 64 -38.28 39.07 -39.94
CA SER A 64 -38.24 40.51 -40.29
C SER A 64 -38.04 41.59 -39.23
N LEU A 65 -37.10 42.50 -39.52
CA LEU A 65 -37.46 43.91 -39.75
C LEU A 65 -36.47 44.62 -40.69
N ALA A 66 -36.98 45.70 -41.28
CA ALA A 66 -36.61 46.25 -42.57
C ALA A 66 -35.31 47.08 -42.63
N PHE A 67 -34.78 47.19 -43.85
CA PHE A 67 -33.73 48.11 -44.27
C PHE A 67 -34.03 49.56 -43.87
N THR A 68 -33.11 50.17 -43.15
CA THR A 68 -32.90 51.63 -43.18
C THR A 68 -31.41 51.88 -43.38
N LEU A 69 -31.07 52.52 -44.49
CA LEU A 69 -29.71 52.77 -44.96
C LEU A 69 -29.21 54.07 -44.33
N ILE A 70 -28.26 54.02 -43.41
CA ILE A 70 -27.39 55.15 -43.09
C ILE A 70 -25.95 54.68 -43.22
N VAL A 71 -25.25 55.33 -44.13
CA VAL A 71 -23.87 55.09 -44.51
C VAL A 71 -22.97 55.42 -43.32
N LEU A 72 -22.34 54.39 -42.75
CA LEU A 72 -21.02 54.49 -42.17
C LEU A 72 -20.15 53.51 -42.93
N GLY A 73 -19.07 54.02 -43.52
CA GLY A 73 -18.12 53.23 -44.28
C GLY A 73 -17.48 52.18 -43.39
N ALA A 74 -18.03 50.98 -43.39
CA ALA A 74 -17.32 49.79 -42.95
C ALA A 74 -16.38 49.41 -44.10
N CYS A 75 -15.11 49.78 -43.97
CA CYS A 75 -14.07 49.02 -44.65
C CYS A 75 -14.19 47.58 -44.15
N SER A 76 -14.79 46.72 -44.97
CA SER A 76 -14.65 45.28 -44.85
C SER A 76 -13.21 44.92 -45.23
N GLY A 77 -12.28 45.20 -44.31
CA GLY A 77 -10.98 44.58 -44.28
C GLY A 77 -11.07 43.42 -43.29
N GLY A 78 -11.04 42.18 -43.78
CA GLY A 78 -10.47 41.11 -42.99
C GLY A 78 -8.99 41.46 -42.82
N GLY A 79 -8.70 42.25 -41.80
CA GLY A 79 -7.35 42.58 -41.38
C GLY A 79 -6.73 41.30 -40.84
N TYR A 80 -5.57 40.95 -41.38
CA TYR A 80 -4.57 40.33 -40.54
C TYR A 80 -4.44 41.24 -39.32
N ASP A 81 -4.64 40.67 -38.15
CA ASP A 81 -4.36 41.32 -36.89
C ASP A 81 -2.93 40.90 -36.53
N PRO A 82 -1.91 41.74 -36.78
CA PRO A 82 -0.56 41.47 -36.34
C PRO A 82 -0.47 41.83 -34.86
N GLY A 83 -1.20 41.08 -34.00
CA GLY A 83 -1.43 41.45 -32.60
C GLY A 83 -0.20 41.91 -31.84
N GLU A 84 -0.42 42.73 -30.81
CA GLU A 84 0.61 43.25 -29.91
C GLU A 84 1.30 42.12 -29.11
N THR A 85 2.21 41.39 -29.75
CA THR A 85 2.72 40.10 -29.24
C THR A 85 4.19 40.12 -28.87
N THR A 86 4.81 41.30 -28.80
CA THR A 86 6.21 41.46 -28.40
C THR A 86 6.35 42.49 -27.30
N ALA A 87 7.31 42.28 -26.39
CA ALA A 87 7.58 43.18 -25.27
C ALA A 87 7.82 44.65 -25.70
N VAL A 88 8.32 44.86 -26.93
CA VAL A 88 8.57 46.20 -27.47
C VAL A 88 7.27 46.88 -27.90
N LEU A 89 6.33 46.13 -28.51
CA LEU A 89 5.03 46.66 -28.92
C LEU A 89 4.14 46.90 -27.69
N CYS A 90 4.20 46.00 -26.72
CA CYS A 90 3.47 46.11 -25.47
C CYS A 90 4.03 47.15 -24.46
N SER A 91 5.00 48.00 -24.87
CA SER A 91 5.56 49.04 -23.99
C SER A 91 5.92 50.34 -24.72
N ASP A 92 5.41 50.54 -25.94
CA ASP A 92 5.70 51.72 -26.75
C ASP A 92 4.59 52.79 -26.73
N GLY A 93 3.46 52.51 -26.08
CA GLY A 93 2.34 53.45 -25.91
C GLY A 93 1.55 53.68 -27.19
N ILE A 94 1.65 52.77 -28.16
CA ILE A 94 0.94 52.81 -29.44
C ILE A 94 0.04 51.58 -29.53
N ASP A 95 -1.18 51.77 -30.03
CA ASP A 95 -2.12 50.70 -30.38
C ASP A 95 -1.70 50.13 -31.75
N ASN A 96 -0.84 49.11 -31.74
CA ASN A 96 -0.17 48.58 -32.93
C ASN A 96 -1.05 47.62 -33.76
N ASP A 97 -2.15 47.11 -33.19
CA ASP A 97 -3.14 46.28 -33.88
C ASP A 97 -4.50 46.97 -34.13
N ALA A 98 -4.66 48.20 -33.63
CA ALA A 98 -5.80 49.08 -33.81
C ALA A 98 -7.10 48.59 -33.17
N ASP A 99 -7.01 47.85 -32.05
CA ASP A 99 -8.17 47.34 -31.31
C ASP A 99 -8.71 48.33 -30.24
N GLN A 100 -8.00 49.44 -30.02
CA GLN A 100 -8.22 50.51 -29.03
C GLN A 100 -7.71 50.23 -27.60
N ALA A 101 -6.91 49.18 -27.41
CA ALA A 101 -6.09 49.00 -26.22
C ALA A 101 -4.62 49.35 -26.54
N THR A 102 -3.82 49.58 -25.50
CA THR A 102 -2.39 49.92 -25.64
C THR A 102 -1.61 49.30 -24.51
N ASP A 103 -0.44 48.71 -24.81
CA ASP A 103 0.48 48.18 -23.82
C ASP A 103 -0.23 47.22 -22.83
N CYS A 104 -0.06 47.40 -21.51
CA CYS A 104 -0.63 46.52 -20.49
C CYS A 104 -2.15 46.63 -20.32
N ASP A 105 -2.80 47.59 -20.96
CA ASP A 105 -4.26 47.62 -21.06
C ASP A 105 -4.77 46.70 -22.19
N ASP A 106 -3.86 46.21 -23.06
CA ASP A 106 -4.13 45.27 -24.14
C ASP A 106 -4.17 43.81 -23.65
N THR A 107 -5.12 43.04 -24.19
CA THR A 107 -5.27 41.62 -23.85
C THR A 107 -4.14 40.77 -24.43
N ASP A 108 -3.60 41.16 -25.59
CA ASP A 108 -2.48 40.48 -26.26
C ASP A 108 -1.16 40.68 -25.50
N CYS A 109 -1.09 41.71 -24.65
CA CYS A 109 0.06 42.05 -23.81
C CYS A 109 0.03 41.45 -22.39
N GLN A 110 -1.10 40.85 -21.96
CA GLN A 110 -1.25 40.29 -20.60
C GLN A 110 -0.28 39.14 -20.27
N GLY A 111 0.38 38.55 -21.29
CA GLY A 111 1.39 37.51 -21.10
C GLY A 111 2.79 38.02 -20.73
N PHE A 112 3.01 39.34 -20.73
CA PHE A 112 4.30 39.92 -20.38
C PHE A 112 4.38 40.25 -18.89
N VAL A 113 5.47 39.80 -18.24
CA VAL A 113 5.73 39.98 -16.80
C VAL A 113 5.73 41.45 -16.35
N PHE A 114 6.00 42.40 -17.25
CA PHE A 114 5.95 43.83 -16.90
C PHE A 114 4.52 44.41 -16.85
N CYS A 115 3.53 43.67 -17.39
CA CYS A 115 2.10 43.99 -17.29
C CYS A 115 1.42 43.25 -16.14
N GLU A 116 2.10 42.27 -15.55
CA GLU A 116 1.65 41.65 -14.32
C GLU A 116 1.98 42.61 -13.17
N GLU A 117 0.94 43.20 -12.57
CA GLU A 117 1.08 43.90 -11.30
C GLU A 117 1.65 42.88 -10.30
N GLN A 118 2.85 43.15 -9.78
CA GLN A 118 3.49 42.26 -8.82
C GLN A 118 2.52 42.05 -7.66
N ALA A 119 1.99 40.83 -7.55
CA ALA A 119 1.18 40.46 -6.42
C ALA A 119 1.97 40.79 -5.15
N PRO A 120 1.32 41.33 -4.11
CA PRO A 120 1.99 41.50 -2.82
C PRO A 120 2.57 40.15 -2.37
N THR A 121 3.75 40.13 -1.76
CA THR A 121 4.42 38.91 -1.26
C THR A 121 4.63 38.98 0.24
N GLU A 122 4.51 37.85 0.92
CA GLU A 122 4.81 37.70 2.35
C GLU A 122 6.11 36.92 2.57
N ASP A 123 7.24 37.43 2.06
CA ASP A 123 8.54 36.73 2.09
C ASP A 123 9.65 37.53 2.81
N SER A 124 9.26 38.54 3.60
CA SER A 124 10.19 39.39 4.35
C SER A 124 10.05 39.21 5.86
N GLY A 125 11.14 39.39 6.60
CA GLY A 125 11.11 39.23 8.07
C GLY A 125 10.25 40.25 8.82
N ASP A 126 9.85 41.35 8.16
CA ASP A 126 8.93 42.35 8.72
C ASP A 126 7.47 41.99 8.41
N THR A 127 7.17 41.50 7.20
CA THR A 127 5.81 41.05 6.82
C THR A 127 5.43 39.75 7.53
N CYS A 128 6.38 38.84 7.74
CA CYS A 128 6.14 37.56 8.41
C CYS A 128 5.98 37.62 9.94
N ARG A 129 5.89 38.82 10.53
CA ARG A 129 5.70 39.01 12.00
C ARG A 129 4.80 40.20 12.33
N ASP A 130 4.07 40.73 11.36
CA ASP A 130 3.23 41.91 11.55
C ASP A 130 1.75 41.58 11.82
N GLY A 131 1.41 40.29 11.83
CA GLY A 131 0.06 39.80 12.11
C GLY A 131 -0.93 40.10 10.99
N LYS A 132 -0.45 40.33 9.76
CA LYS A 132 -1.30 40.59 8.60
C LYS A 132 -0.96 39.63 7.47
N ASP A 133 -2.02 39.27 6.74
CA ASP A 133 -1.96 38.57 5.46
C ASP A 133 -1.56 39.60 4.40
N ASN A 134 -0.27 39.67 4.10
CA ASN A 134 0.32 40.70 3.25
C ASN A 134 0.23 40.34 1.77
N ASP A 135 -0.01 39.08 1.40
CA ASP A 135 -0.19 38.59 0.02
C ASP A 135 -1.63 38.20 -0.35
N GLY A 136 -2.54 38.17 0.63
CA GLY A 136 -3.97 37.96 0.46
C GLY A 136 -4.36 36.50 0.24
N ASP A 137 -3.49 35.55 0.59
CA ASP A 137 -3.73 34.12 0.38
C ASP A 137 -4.52 33.43 1.52
N GLY A 138 -4.73 34.17 2.62
CA GLY A 138 -5.48 33.75 3.80
C GLY A 138 -4.64 33.18 4.94
N PHE A 139 -3.31 33.11 4.80
CA PHE A 139 -2.38 32.76 5.87
C PHE A 139 -1.66 34.01 6.40
N THR A 140 -1.11 33.93 7.62
CA THR A 140 -0.45 35.07 8.27
C THR A 140 0.80 34.61 8.98
N ASP A 141 1.88 35.41 8.88
CA ASP A 141 3.13 35.20 9.59
C ASP A 141 3.65 33.75 9.41
N CYS A 142 3.98 33.04 10.48
CA CYS A 142 4.53 31.69 10.39
C CYS A 142 3.55 30.62 9.89
N ASP A 143 2.25 30.93 9.76
CA ASP A 143 1.31 30.05 9.08
C ASP A 143 1.42 30.15 7.55
N ASP A 144 2.00 31.25 7.05
CA ASP A 144 2.24 31.49 5.62
C ASP A 144 3.45 30.70 5.08
N ALA A 145 3.35 30.25 3.82
CA ALA A 145 4.36 29.43 3.16
C ALA A 145 5.63 30.22 2.77
N GLY A 146 5.47 31.49 2.38
CA GLY A 146 6.56 32.44 2.13
C GLY A 146 7.38 32.72 3.39
N CYS A 147 6.79 32.58 4.57
CA CYS A 147 7.43 32.81 5.86
C CYS A 147 8.18 31.61 6.47
N LYS A 148 7.94 30.38 6.01
CA LYS A 148 8.57 29.16 6.57
C LYS A 148 10.10 29.13 6.48
N GLY A 149 10.70 29.96 5.62
CA GLY A 149 12.16 30.08 5.49
C GLY A 149 12.83 30.84 6.64
N PHE A 150 12.07 31.56 7.46
CA PHE A 150 12.62 32.34 8.57
C PHE A 150 12.81 31.49 9.82
N ALA A 151 13.96 31.66 10.50
CA ALA A 151 14.30 30.92 11.71
C ALA A 151 13.27 31.06 12.85
N PHE A 152 12.52 32.16 12.91
CA PHE A 152 11.45 32.35 13.90
C PHE A 152 10.14 31.62 13.55
N CYS A 153 10.02 31.10 12.32
CA CYS A 153 8.94 30.24 11.87
C CYS A 153 9.38 28.78 11.68
N GLN A 154 10.63 28.48 11.99
CA GLN A 154 11.07 27.11 12.11
C GLN A 154 10.76 26.65 13.52
N GLU A 155 10.14 25.48 13.62
CA GLU A 155 10.09 24.76 14.90
C GLU A 155 11.52 24.61 15.39
N ALA A 156 11.70 24.80 16.69
CA ALA A 156 13.02 24.72 17.28
C ALA A 156 13.63 23.34 17.03
N PRO A 157 14.96 23.25 16.91
CA PRO A 157 15.61 21.96 16.77
C PRO A 157 15.35 21.16 18.05
N GLY A 158 14.56 20.09 17.93
CA GLY A 158 14.10 19.29 19.06
C GLY A 158 15.19 18.83 20.02
N GLU A 159 14.79 18.58 21.27
CA GLU A 159 15.64 18.06 22.34
C GLU A 159 16.01 16.57 22.12
N LEU A 160 16.97 16.31 21.23
CA LEU A 160 17.23 14.95 20.70
C LEU A 160 18.49 14.27 21.23
N THR A 161 19.16 14.83 22.25
CA THR A 161 20.35 14.19 22.83
C THR A 161 20.12 13.75 24.27
N SER A 162 20.79 12.66 24.65
CA SER A 162 20.70 12.15 26.03
C SER A 162 21.21 13.15 27.07
N ALA A 163 22.06 14.11 26.67
CA ALA A 163 22.60 15.11 27.58
C ALA A 163 21.60 16.25 27.82
N ASP A 164 20.92 16.67 26.76
CA ASP A 164 19.92 17.73 26.80
C ASP A 164 18.69 17.24 27.59
N CYS A 165 18.22 16.01 27.32
CA CYS A 165 17.09 15.37 27.99
C CYS A 165 17.26 15.02 29.49
N GLN A 166 18.34 15.44 30.14
CA GLN A 166 18.62 15.15 31.56
C GLN A 166 19.25 16.34 32.31
N ASP A 167 19.33 17.53 31.70
CA ASP A 167 20.03 18.67 32.28
C ASP A 167 19.10 19.68 32.97
N GLY A 168 17.79 19.49 32.90
CA GLY A 168 16.77 20.36 33.50
C GLY A 168 16.60 21.68 32.77
N VAL A 169 17.02 21.76 31.51
CA VAL A 169 16.88 22.92 30.64
C VAL A 169 16.00 22.56 29.44
N ASP A 170 15.16 23.50 29.04
CA ASP A 170 14.37 23.43 27.81
C ASP A 170 15.29 23.84 26.65
N ASN A 171 15.94 22.86 26.02
CA ASN A 171 17.03 23.09 25.07
C ASN A 171 16.53 23.48 23.67
N ASP A 172 15.26 23.24 23.37
CA ASP A 172 14.58 23.66 22.14
C ASP A 172 13.59 24.82 22.37
N ALA A 173 13.35 25.24 23.61
CA ALA A 173 12.45 26.34 23.96
C ALA A 173 10.98 26.10 23.56
N ASP A 174 10.53 24.85 23.51
CA ASP A 174 9.12 24.49 23.26
C ASP A 174 8.22 24.59 24.52
N GLY A 175 8.84 24.74 25.70
CA GLY A 175 8.18 24.89 26.99
C GLY A 175 8.17 23.62 27.86
N SER A 176 8.69 22.51 27.36
CA SER A 176 8.89 21.24 28.07
C SER A 176 10.35 21.07 28.46
N THR A 177 10.65 20.15 29.39
CA THR A 177 12.04 19.91 29.84
C THR A 177 12.26 18.43 30.10
N ASP A 178 13.41 17.87 29.69
CA ASP A 178 13.80 16.49 29.97
C ASP A 178 12.68 15.48 29.64
N CYS A 179 12.36 14.55 30.54
CA CYS A 179 11.33 13.53 30.33
C CYS A 179 9.88 14.05 30.32
N ASP A 180 9.65 15.33 30.61
CA ASP A 180 8.36 15.97 30.34
C ASP A 180 8.23 16.40 28.87
N ASP A 181 9.35 16.45 28.14
CA ASP A 181 9.43 16.73 26.70
C ASP A 181 9.06 15.50 25.85
N THR A 182 8.31 15.73 24.76
CA THR A 182 7.96 14.69 23.79
C THR A 182 9.13 14.20 22.96
N ASP A 183 10.10 15.06 22.66
CA ASP A 183 11.31 14.73 21.90
C ASP A 183 12.25 13.81 22.71
N CYS A 184 12.16 13.87 24.04
CA CYS A 184 12.92 13.02 24.96
C CYS A 184 12.29 11.65 25.28
N GLN A 185 11.02 11.40 24.92
CA GLN A 185 10.31 10.13 25.22
C GLN A 185 10.96 8.89 24.58
N GLY A 186 11.83 9.07 23.58
CA GLY A 186 12.58 7.97 22.97
C GLY A 186 13.72 7.42 23.83
N PHE A 187 14.12 8.13 24.90
CA PHE A 187 15.20 7.70 25.76
C PHE A 187 14.74 6.77 26.88
N VAL A 188 15.51 5.71 27.13
CA VAL A 188 15.19 4.66 28.11
C VAL A 188 14.97 5.21 29.52
N PHE A 189 15.67 6.28 29.91
CA PHE A 189 15.51 6.88 31.24
C PHE A 189 14.23 7.73 31.40
N CYS A 190 13.55 8.06 30.30
CA CYS A 190 12.23 8.72 30.30
C CYS A 190 11.07 7.73 30.15
N LEU A 191 11.37 6.49 29.79
CA LEU A 191 10.36 5.44 29.82
C LEU A 191 9.98 5.15 31.28
N PRO A 192 8.73 4.75 31.54
CA PRO A 192 8.34 4.23 32.84
C PRO A 192 9.32 3.14 33.29
N ALA A 193 9.61 3.11 34.60
CA ALA A 193 10.29 1.95 35.17
C ALA A 193 9.47 0.70 34.82
N THR A 194 10.17 -0.41 34.56
CA THR A 194 9.53 -1.69 34.23
C THR A 194 10.28 -2.80 34.95
N GLU A 195 9.55 -3.75 35.51
CA GLU A 195 10.11 -4.94 36.12
C GLU A 195 10.44 -5.99 35.06
N MET A 196 11.55 -5.80 34.35
CA MET A 196 11.84 -6.57 33.14
C MET A 196 13.15 -7.34 33.15
N THR A 197 13.87 -7.45 34.28
CA THR A 197 15.04 -8.35 34.36
C THR A 197 14.72 -9.65 35.11
N PRO A 198 15.46 -10.76 34.85
CA PRO A 198 15.24 -12.01 35.58
C PRO A 198 15.46 -11.87 37.10
N ALA A 199 16.35 -10.95 37.50
CA ALA A 199 16.67 -10.72 38.90
C ALA A 199 15.55 -9.96 39.61
N GLU A 200 15.04 -8.90 39.00
CA GLU A 200 13.91 -8.12 39.54
C GLU A 200 12.65 -8.98 39.61
N CYS A 201 12.36 -9.77 38.57
CA CYS A 201 11.20 -10.67 38.52
C CYS A 201 11.27 -11.89 39.46
N SER A 202 12.22 -11.95 40.40
CA SER A 202 12.35 -13.06 41.35
C SER A 202 12.90 -12.67 42.73
N ASP A 203 12.98 -11.37 43.04
CA ASP A 203 13.57 -10.87 44.29
C ASP A 203 12.55 -10.52 45.39
N GLY A 204 11.25 -10.59 45.10
CA GLY A 204 10.20 -10.26 46.08
C GLY A 204 9.91 -8.77 46.22
N VAL A 205 10.43 -7.93 45.32
CA VAL A 205 10.32 -6.47 45.37
C VAL A 205 9.62 -5.97 44.10
N ASP A 206 8.69 -5.03 44.29
CA ASP A 206 8.10 -4.22 43.22
C ASP A 206 9.15 -3.19 42.75
N ASN A 207 9.84 -3.50 41.65
CA ASN A 207 11.00 -2.75 41.20
C ASN A 207 10.65 -1.53 40.31
N ASP A 208 9.41 -1.45 39.82
CA ASP A 208 8.92 -0.31 39.04
C ASP A 208 7.86 0.56 39.75
N GLY A 209 7.36 0.10 40.90
CA GLY A 209 6.45 0.82 41.77
C GLY A 209 4.99 0.78 41.33
N ASP A 210 4.59 -0.17 40.47
CA ASP A 210 3.21 -0.28 39.97
C ASP A 210 2.24 -0.98 40.96
N GLY A 211 2.79 -1.59 42.02
CA GLY A 211 2.05 -2.31 43.04
C GLY A 211 1.97 -3.83 42.84
N GLN A 212 2.58 -4.37 41.79
CA GLN A 212 2.79 -5.79 41.54
C GLN A 212 4.28 -6.13 41.67
N ALA A 213 4.61 -7.41 41.80
CA ALA A 213 5.99 -7.86 41.99
C ALA A 213 6.13 -9.29 41.49
N ASP A 214 7.32 -9.61 40.99
CA ASP A 214 7.71 -10.90 40.45
C ASP A 214 6.69 -11.45 39.44
N CYS A 215 6.32 -12.73 39.55
CA CYS A 215 5.36 -13.37 38.67
C CYS A 215 3.91 -12.88 38.82
N ASN A 216 3.62 -12.00 39.79
CA ASN A 216 2.34 -11.29 39.80
C ASN A 216 2.38 -10.03 38.93
N ASP A 217 3.58 -9.60 38.55
CA ASP A 217 3.81 -8.47 37.66
C ASP A 217 3.58 -8.85 36.17
N PRO A 218 2.75 -8.09 35.42
CA PRO A 218 2.55 -8.30 33.99
C PRO A 218 3.82 -8.18 33.14
N ASP A 219 4.81 -7.41 33.56
CA ASP A 219 6.08 -7.21 32.85
C ASP A 219 6.99 -8.43 33.00
N CYS A 220 6.83 -9.20 34.08
CA CYS A 220 7.57 -10.44 34.35
C CYS A 220 7.01 -11.69 33.67
N ARG A 221 5.83 -11.65 33.04
CA ARG A 221 5.14 -12.83 32.47
C ARG A 221 5.92 -13.59 31.40
N TYR A 222 6.92 -12.97 30.80
CA TYR A 222 7.73 -13.54 29.73
C TYR A 222 8.81 -14.49 30.24
N TYR A 223 9.10 -14.45 31.54
CA TYR A 223 10.09 -15.33 32.14
C TYR A 223 9.54 -16.71 32.40
N THR A 224 10.34 -17.73 32.08
CA THR A 224 9.95 -19.14 32.18
C THR A 224 9.49 -19.54 33.59
N HIS A 225 10.06 -18.95 34.65
CA HIS A 225 9.63 -19.24 36.03
C HIS A 225 8.28 -18.61 36.42
N CYS A 226 7.81 -17.63 35.64
CA CYS A 226 6.50 -17.01 35.79
C CYS A 226 5.45 -17.55 34.80
N GLN A 227 5.89 -18.33 33.82
CA GLN A 227 4.98 -19.04 32.93
C GLN A 227 4.29 -20.18 33.68
N PRO A 228 3.06 -20.55 33.30
CA PRO A 228 2.46 -21.80 33.74
C PRO A 228 3.42 -22.96 33.43
N LYS A 229 3.47 -23.94 34.33
CA LYS A 229 4.18 -25.19 34.02
C LYS A 229 3.54 -25.82 32.78
N ARG A 230 4.37 -26.41 31.93
CA ARG A 230 3.97 -27.10 30.71
C ARG A 230 4.73 -28.40 30.58
N GLU A 231 4.07 -29.39 30.03
CA GLU A 231 4.66 -30.67 29.65
C GLU A 231 4.83 -30.69 28.12
N ASP A 232 5.68 -29.80 27.59
CA ASP A 232 5.80 -29.54 26.15
C ASP A 232 7.22 -29.74 25.61
N THR A 233 8.05 -30.48 26.35
CA THR A 233 9.40 -30.85 25.93
C THR A 233 9.56 -32.36 25.85
N SER A 234 10.44 -32.84 24.97
CA SER A 234 10.66 -34.28 24.79
C SER A 234 11.10 -34.99 26.07
N ALA A 235 11.78 -34.29 27.00
CA ALA A 235 12.22 -34.87 28.26
C ALA A 235 11.07 -34.99 29.27
N LEU A 236 10.18 -34.00 29.32
CA LEU A 236 9.04 -34.00 30.24
C LEU A 236 7.94 -34.97 29.76
N CYS A 237 7.78 -35.12 28.45
CA CYS A 237 6.79 -36.01 27.85
C CYS A 237 7.18 -37.51 27.82
N GLN A 238 8.26 -37.91 28.51
CA GLN A 238 8.74 -39.30 28.55
C GLN A 238 9.24 -39.71 29.95
N ASP A 239 9.01 -38.89 30.98
CA ASP A 239 9.57 -39.12 32.31
C ASP A 239 8.58 -39.80 33.27
N GLY A 240 7.33 -40.02 32.84
CA GLY A 240 6.30 -40.65 33.67
C GLY A 240 5.76 -39.75 34.78
N VAL A 241 5.98 -38.43 34.70
CA VAL A 241 5.55 -37.44 35.68
C VAL A 241 4.62 -36.43 35.02
N ASP A 242 3.47 -36.18 35.65
CA ASP A 242 2.58 -35.04 35.35
C ASP A 242 3.28 -33.73 35.75
N ASN A 243 3.98 -33.11 34.78
CA ASN A 243 4.89 -32.00 35.02
C ASN A 243 4.17 -30.65 35.09
N ASP A 244 2.99 -30.55 34.50
CA ASP A 244 2.13 -29.37 34.51
C ASP A 244 0.95 -29.45 35.51
N LEU A 245 0.75 -30.61 36.12
CA LEU A 245 -0.25 -30.93 37.15
C LEU A 245 -1.70 -30.91 36.62
N ASP A 246 -1.89 -31.22 35.34
CA ASP A 246 -3.20 -31.28 34.69
C ASP A 246 -3.90 -32.65 34.81
N THR A 247 -3.26 -33.62 35.49
CA THR A 247 -3.65 -35.03 35.71
C THR A 247 -3.36 -35.99 34.56
N LYS A 248 -2.77 -35.52 33.48
CA LYS A 248 -2.28 -36.36 32.39
C LYS A 248 -0.75 -36.42 32.42
N THR A 249 -0.18 -37.35 31.67
CA THR A 249 1.25 -37.70 31.79
C THR A 249 1.73 -38.24 30.46
N ASP A 250 2.90 -37.81 30.04
CA ASP A 250 3.58 -38.18 28.81
C ASP A 250 2.63 -38.10 27.60
N CYS A 251 2.61 -39.12 26.74
CA CYS A 251 1.75 -39.18 25.57
C CYS A 251 0.25 -39.28 25.86
N ALA A 252 -0.18 -39.40 27.12
CA ALA A 252 -1.59 -39.20 27.47
C ALA A 252 -1.94 -37.70 27.59
N ASP A 253 -0.93 -36.83 27.68
CA ASP A 253 -1.08 -35.38 27.75
C ASP A 253 -1.27 -34.74 26.36
N PRO A 254 -2.30 -33.89 26.16
CA PRO A 254 -2.45 -33.03 25.00
C PRO A 254 -1.22 -32.17 24.64
N ASP A 255 -0.51 -31.66 25.64
CA ASP A 255 0.68 -30.81 25.44
C ASP A 255 1.87 -31.61 24.87
N CYS A 256 1.87 -32.94 25.08
CA CYS A 256 2.84 -33.88 24.51
C CYS A 256 2.49 -34.43 23.13
N GLN A 257 1.27 -34.18 22.62
CA GLN A 257 0.84 -34.67 21.31
C GLN A 257 1.62 -34.04 20.15
N GLY A 258 2.51 -33.06 20.37
CA GLY A 258 3.38 -32.55 19.31
C GLY A 258 4.56 -33.46 18.95
N PHE A 259 4.83 -34.49 19.77
CA PHE A 259 6.04 -35.30 19.66
C PHE A 259 5.84 -36.60 18.90
N VAL A 260 6.77 -36.91 17.97
CA VAL A 260 6.74 -38.11 17.11
C VAL A 260 6.63 -39.42 17.90
N PHE A 261 7.24 -39.52 19.08
CA PHE A 261 7.15 -40.73 19.90
C PHE A 261 5.76 -40.94 20.55
N CYS A 262 4.90 -39.92 20.55
CA CYS A 262 3.49 -40.07 20.92
C CYS A 262 2.60 -40.44 19.73
N PHE A 263 3.17 -40.41 18.52
CA PHE A 263 2.57 -40.89 17.28
C PHE A 263 3.23 -42.21 16.87
N ASN A 264 3.11 -43.24 17.71
CA ASN A 264 3.23 -44.62 17.19
C ASN A 264 1.95 -44.88 16.38
N THR A 265 1.91 -44.44 15.12
CA THR A 265 0.70 -44.61 14.30
C THR A 265 0.95 -45.17 12.92
N ASP A 266 2.20 -45.48 12.55
CA ASP A 266 2.38 -46.15 11.26
C ASP A 266 3.63 -47.04 11.25
N GLU A 267 3.43 -48.35 11.06
CA GLU A 267 4.45 -49.34 10.72
C GLU A 267 5.01 -49.12 9.29
N THR A 268 5.59 -47.95 9.00
CA THR A 268 5.97 -47.54 7.62
C THR A 268 7.41 -47.84 7.24
N LEU A 269 8.15 -48.58 8.07
CA LEU A 269 9.51 -49.03 7.75
C LEU A 269 9.47 -50.47 7.28
N ALA A 270 10.06 -50.74 6.10
CA ALA A 270 10.11 -52.08 5.51
C ALA A 270 10.71 -53.16 6.43
N VAL A 271 11.57 -52.75 7.38
CA VAL A 271 12.18 -53.66 8.36
C VAL A 271 11.24 -54.01 9.51
N ASN A 272 10.31 -53.12 9.85
CA ASN A 272 9.31 -53.34 10.90
C ASN A 272 8.21 -54.26 10.35
N CYS A 273 7.77 -54.03 9.12
CA CYS A 273 6.80 -54.89 8.40
C CYS A 273 7.25 -56.33 8.08
N GLN A 274 8.40 -56.79 8.58
CA GLN A 274 8.95 -58.13 8.32
C GLN A 274 9.58 -58.77 9.57
N ASP A 275 9.44 -58.16 10.75
CA ASP A 275 10.10 -58.61 11.96
C ASP A 275 9.18 -59.38 12.93
N GLY A 276 7.89 -59.48 12.60
CA GLY A 276 6.90 -60.21 13.39
C GLY A 276 6.50 -59.51 14.69
N ALA A 277 6.81 -58.23 14.83
CA ALA A 277 6.37 -57.39 15.95
C ALA A 277 5.30 -56.40 15.50
N ASP A 278 4.41 -56.06 16.44
CA ASP A 278 3.44 -54.97 16.32
C ASP A 278 4.18 -53.69 16.76
N ASN A 279 4.80 -53.01 15.78
CA ASN A 279 5.75 -51.94 16.04
C ASN A 279 5.09 -50.57 16.33
N ASP A 280 3.81 -50.39 15.99
CA ASP A 280 3.01 -49.22 16.32
C ASP A 280 1.94 -49.49 17.40
N GLY A 281 1.71 -50.75 17.76
CA GLY A 281 0.89 -51.16 18.90
C GLY A 281 -0.61 -51.20 18.59
N ASP A 282 -1.00 -51.30 17.33
CA ASP A 282 -2.40 -51.29 16.90
C ASP A 282 -3.07 -52.68 16.94
N GLY A 283 -2.26 -53.73 17.07
CA GLY A 283 -2.66 -55.13 17.23
C GLY A 283 -2.53 -56.00 15.99
N ASP A 284 -2.24 -55.42 14.83
CA ASP A 284 -1.83 -56.13 13.63
C ASP A 284 -0.29 -56.18 13.51
N THR A 285 0.25 -57.03 12.62
CA THR A 285 1.72 -57.24 12.51
C THR A 285 2.10 -57.48 11.07
N ASP A 286 3.22 -56.92 10.62
CA ASP A 286 3.78 -57.16 9.29
C ASP A 286 2.73 -56.94 8.17
N CYS A 287 2.64 -57.83 7.19
CA CYS A 287 1.65 -57.73 6.12
C CYS A 287 0.18 -57.96 6.54
N ALA A 288 -0.09 -58.23 7.82
CA ALA A 288 -1.46 -58.14 8.35
C ALA A 288 -1.83 -56.70 8.71
N ASP A 289 -0.82 -55.86 8.95
CA ASP A 289 -0.95 -54.45 9.28
C ASP A 289 -1.32 -53.61 8.04
N ALA A 290 -2.22 -52.64 8.23
CA ALA A 290 -2.69 -51.74 7.17
C ALA A 290 -1.58 -50.79 6.69
N ASP A 291 -0.66 -50.42 7.58
CA ASP A 291 0.42 -49.46 7.32
C ASP A 291 1.56 -50.12 6.53
N CYS A 292 1.64 -51.45 6.57
CA CYS A 292 2.55 -52.26 5.77
C CYS A 292 2.06 -52.60 4.35
N GLN A 293 0.79 -52.35 4.03
CA GLN A 293 0.21 -52.68 2.71
C GLN A 293 0.84 -51.88 1.56
N GLY A 294 1.59 -50.81 1.83
CA GLY A 294 2.33 -50.05 0.83
C GLY A 294 3.56 -50.77 0.27
N PHE A 295 4.00 -51.86 0.91
CA PHE A 295 5.20 -52.59 0.49
C PHE A 295 4.89 -53.73 -0.48
N THR A 296 5.69 -53.83 -1.55
CA THR A 296 5.55 -54.85 -2.60
C THR A 296 5.56 -56.29 -2.07
N PHE A 297 6.20 -56.56 -0.93
CA PHE A 297 6.19 -57.90 -0.33
C PHE A 297 4.90 -58.24 0.42
N CYS A 298 4.09 -57.24 0.79
CA CYS A 298 2.76 -57.44 1.38
C CYS A 298 1.64 -57.42 0.35
N LEU A 299 1.91 -56.88 -0.84
CA LEU A 299 0.91 -56.69 -1.87
C LEU A 299 0.48 -57.98 -2.59
N ASN A 300 1.14 -59.13 -2.35
CA ASN A 300 0.88 -60.40 -3.07
C ASN A 300 0.57 -60.13 -4.56
N THR A 301 1.55 -59.61 -5.30
CA THR A 301 1.38 -59.26 -6.72
C THR A 301 2.32 -60.08 -7.58
N GLU A 302 1.80 -60.67 -8.65
CA GLU A 302 2.57 -61.31 -9.70
C GLU A 302 3.22 -60.27 -10.64
N SER A 303 4.28 -59.58 -10.19
CA SER A 303 4.88 -58.48 -10.98
C SER A 303 6.36 -58.67 -11.35
N SER A 304 6.96 -59.79 -10.95
CA SER A 304 8.34 -60.09 -11.32
C SER A 304 8.39 -60.84 -12.65
N SER A 305 9.40 -60.59 -13.48
CA SER A 305 9.53 -61.28 -14.77
C SER A 305 9.62 -62.81 -14.64
N ALA A 306 10.11 -63.30 -13.49
CA ALA A 306 10.18 -64.73 -13.22
C ALA A 306 8.81 -65.30 -12.84
N ALA A 307 8.05 -64.56 -12.03
CA ALA A 307 6.68 -64.90 -11.64
C ALA A 307 5.75 -64.90 -12.86
N CYS A 308 5.81 -63.84 -13.67
CA CYS A 308 5.00 -63.67 -14.88
C CYS A 308 5.33 -64.59 -16.07
N SER A 309 6.12 -65.63 -15.86
CA SER A 309 6.46 -66.59 -16.93
C SER A 309 6.73 -68.01 -16.42
N ASP A 310 6.23 -68.36 -15.24
CA ASP A 310 6.45 -69.66 -14.60
C ASP A 310 5.24 -70.60 -14.57
N GLU A 311 4.12 -70.22 -15.18
CA GLU A 311 2.87 -70.99 -15.26
C GLU A 311 2.18 -71.22 -13.91
N ASN A 312 2.55 -70.49 -12.86
CA ASN A 312 1.90 -70.57 -11.56
C ASN A 312 1.32 -69.22 -11.16
N ASP A 313 0.05 -69.25 -10.75
CA ASP A 313 -0.63 -68.17 -10.01
C ASP A 313 0.09 -67.92 -8.68
N ASN A 314 1.04 -66.98 -8.68
CA ASN A 314 1.95 -66.75 -7.55
C ASN A 314 1.33 -65.91 -6.44
N ASP A 315 0.28 -65.14 -6.74
CA ASP A 315 -0.46 -64.33 -5.76
C ASP A 315 -1.82 -64.93 -5.35
N GLY A 316 -2.28 -65.98 -6.03
CA GLY A 316 -3.46 -66.74 -5.69
C GLY A 316 -4.77 -66.09 -6.11
N ASP A 317 -4.75 -65.14 -7.04
CA ASP A 317 -5.92 -64.38 -7.47
C ASP A 317 -6.76 -65.11 -8.56
N GLY A 318 -6.22 -66.21 -9.09
CA GLY A 318 -6.84 -67.08 -10.09
C GLY A 318 -6.42 -66.76 -11.53
N PHE A 319 -5.53 -65.80 -11.75
CA PHE A 319 -4.85 -65.53 -13.01
C PHE A 319 -3.36 -65.94 -12.91
N ALA A 320 -2.68 -66.07 -14.04
CA ALA A 320 -1.27 -66.47 -14.07
C ALA A 320 -0.58 -65.92 -15.32
N ASP A 321 0.69 -65.57 -15.19
CA ASP A 321 1.57 -65.05 -16.24
C ASP A 321 0.93 -63.93 -17.07
N CYS A 322 1.01 -64.02 -18.40
CA CYS A 322 0.44 -63.04 -19.33
C CYS A 322 -1.09 -62.88 -19.26
N GLU A 323 -1.82 -63.80 -18.59
CA GLU A 323 -3.25 -63.65 -18.33
C GLU A 323 -3.51 -62.89 -17.01
N ASP A 324 -2.48 -62.76 -16.18
CA ASP A 324 -2.49 -61.99 -14.94
C ASP A 324 -2.44 -60.48 -15.22
N PRO A 325 -3.38 -59.68 -14.69
CA PRO A 325 -3.35 -58.22 -14.76
C PRO A 325 -2.06 -57.59 -14.22
N ASP A 326 -1.42 -58.18 -13.22
CA ASP A 326 -0.22 -57.66 -12.57
C ASP A 326 1.05 -57.87 -13.43
N CYS A 327 0.96 -58.76 -14.43
CA CYS A 327 2.00 -59.05 -15.41
C CYS A 327 1.91 -58.21 -16.71
N GLN A 328 0.96 -57.27 -16.80
CA GLN A 328 0.72 -56.48 -18.03
C GLN A 328 1.62 -55.24 -18.19
N GLY A 329 2.82 -55.25 -17.60
CA GLY A 329 3.80 -54.14 -17.57
C GLY A 329 4.64 -53.95 -18.83
#